data_AF-A0A061FF98-F1
#
_entry.id   AF-A0A061FF98-F1
#
_cell.length_a   1.000
_cell.length_b   1.000
_cell.length_c   1.000
_cell.angle_alpha   90.00
_cell.angle_beta   90.00
_cell.angle_gamma   90.00
#
_symmetry.space_group_name_H-M   'P 1'
#
loop_
_entity.id
_entity.type
_entity.pdbx_description
1 polymer ?
#
loop_
_entity_poly.entity_id
_entity_poly.type
_entity_poly.pdbx_seq_one_letter_code
_entity_poly.pdbx_strand_id
1 'polypeptide(L)'
;MGSDVKKNPKQFQLNPNWAQLQQKLKSAETSRHPKIPQSETPNSILGKRKERPTPESDDAKPNPLIPTNDDSSLTDVLAMDCEMVGVGQGNKSALGRVSLVNKWGNVIYDEFVRPIERVVDFRTQISGIRPRDLKKAKDFRAVQKKVAELIKGRILVGHALHNDLKALLLTHPKKDLRDTSEYQPFLKYQSLLP
;
A
#
# COMPACT_ATOMS: atom_id res chain seq x y z
N MET A 1 -35.20 -38.54 -9.98
CA MET A 1 -35.90 -37.26 -9.78
C MET A 1 -34.90 -36.27 -9.24
N GLY A 2 -34.42 -35.38 -10.10
CA GLY A 2 -33.45 -34.36 -9.74
C GLY A 2 -34.11 -33.12 -9.18
N SER A 3 -33.34 -32.35 -8.42
CA SER A 3 -33.60 -30.94 -8.18
C SER A 3 -32.28 -30.23 -7.87
N ASP A 4 -31.64 -29.77 -8.95
CA ASP A 4 -30.55 -28.80 -8.94
C ASP A 4 -31.03 -27.47 -8.33
N VAL A 5 -30.44 -27.08 -7.21
CA VAL A 5 -30.64 -25.72 -6.65
C VAL A 5 -29.68 -24.77 -7.36
N LYS A 6 -30.23 -24.05 -8.34
CA LYS A 6 -29.54 -22.98 -9.09
C LYS A 6 -29.10 -21.86 -8.14
N LYS A 7 -27.80 -21.57 -8.14
CA LYS A 7 -27.18 -20.41 -7.47
C LYS A 7 -27.63 -19.12 -8.16
N ASN A 8 -28.21 -18.20 -7.39
CA ASN A 8 -28.55 -16.86 -7.86
C ASN A 8 -27.29 -15.96 -7.79
N PRO A 9 -26.80 -15.38 -8.89
CA PRO A 9 -25.64 -14.48 -8.84
C PRO A 9 -26.05 -13.15 -8.22
N LYS A 10 -25.55 -12.85 -7.01
CA LYS A 10 -25.74 -11.53 -6.39
C LYS A 10 -24.99 -10.49 -7.21
N GLN A 11 -25.77 -9.63 -7.85
CA GLN A 11 -25.37 -8.47 -8.62
C GLN A 11 -24.46 -7.57 -7.77
N PHE A 12 -23.21 -7.42 -8.19
CA PHE A 12 -22.24 -6.49 -7.59
C PHE A 12 -22.75 -5.06 -7.79
N GLN A 13 -23.26 -4.43 -6.73
CA GLN A 13 -23.43 -2.98 -6.75
C GLN A 13 -22.05 -2.34 -6.65
N LEU A 14 -21.59 -1.81 -7.79
CA LEU A 14 -20.37 -1.04 -7.91
C LEU A 14 -20.45 0.20 -7.02
N ASN A 15 -19.40 0.42 -6.24
CA ASN A 15 -19.21 1.63 -5.46
C ASN A 15 -19.30 2.85 -6.41
N PRO A 16 -20.13 3.88 -6.11
CA PRO A 16 -20.33 5.03 -6.99
C PRO A 16 -19.04 5.78 -7.34
N ASN A 17 -18.03 5.72 -6.45
CA ASN A 17 -16.73 6.33 -6.71
C ASN A 17 -15.94 5.60 -7.83
N TRP A 18 -16.14 4.30 -7.99
CA TRP A 18 -15.49 3.50 -9.04
C TRP A 18 -16.07 3.76 -10.43
N ALA A 19 -17.39 3.98 -10.49
CA ALA A 19 -18.05 4.37 -11.74
C ALA A 19 -17.55 5.74 -12.24
N GLN A 20 -17.37 6.71 -11.34
CA GLN A 20 -16.81 8.02 -11.67
C GLN A 20 -15.37 7.94 -12.15
N LEU A 21 -14.55 7.08 -11.55
CA LEU A 21 -13.17 6.87 -12.00
C LEU A 21 -13.10 6.22 -13.38
N GLN A 22 -13.94 5.21 -13.66
CA GLN A 22 -14.01 4.60 -15.00
C GLN A 22 -14.43 5.61 -16.07
N GLN A 23 -15.33 6.53 -15.74
CA GLN A 23 -15.77 7.57 -16.66
C GLN A 23 -14.64 8.58 -16.96
N LYS A 24 -13.84 8.94 -15.94
CA LYS A 24 -12.64 9.77 -16.10
C LYS A 24 -11.55 9.09 -16.95
N LEU A 25 -11.34 7.79 -16.76
CA LEU A 25 -10.38 7.01 -17.54
C LEU A 25 -10.80 6.89 -19.02
N LYS A 26 -12.09 6.61 -19.28
CA LYS A 26 -12.62 6.55 -20.66
C LYS A 26 -12.58 7.91 -21.38
N SER A 27 -12.81 9.01 -20.66
CA SER A 27 -12.67 10.36 -21.24
C SER A 27 -11.22 10.76 -21.53
N ALA A 28 -10.26 10.13 -20.86
CA ALA A 28 -8.83 10.35 -21.11
C ALA A 28 -8.33 9.56 -22.33
N GLU A 29 -8.94 8.40 -22.63
CA GLU A 29 -8.58 7.55 -23.77
C GLU A 29 -9.12 8.06 -25.12
N THR A 30 -10.21 8.84 -25.15
CA THR A 30 -10.80 9.36 -26.41
C THR A 30 -10.07 10.58 -27.01
N SER A 31 -9.01 11.10 -26.39
CA SER A 31 -8.29 12.29 -26.90
C SER A 31 -6.91 12.01 -27.52
N ARG A 32 -6.54 10.74 -27.77
CA ARG A 32 -5.26 10.41 -28.45
C ARG A 32 -5.46 9.39 -29.57
N HIS A 33 -5.58 9.89 -30.79
CA HIS A 33 -5.19 9.14 -31.99
C HIS A 33 -4.15 9.93 -32.79
N PRO A 34 -3.17 9.23 -33.36
CA PRO A 34 -3.11 9.22 -34.81
C PRO A 34 -3.01 7.81 -35.39
N LYS A 35 -3.71 7.60 -36.51
CA LYS A 35 -3.56 6.49 -37.44
C LYS A 35 -2.40 6.79 -38.40
N ILE A 36 -1.59 5.79 -38.73
CA ILE A 36 -0.68 5.77 -39.88
C ILE A 36 -1.12 4.60 -40.79
N PRO A 37 -1.21 4.81 -42.11
CA PRO A 37 -0.61 3.88 -43.06
C PRO A 37 0.38 4.56 -44.01
N GLN A 38 1.37 3.79 -44.46
CA GLN A 38 2.52 4.20 -45.27
C GLN A 38 2.15 4.52 -46.73
N SER A 39 2.87 5.50 -47.33
CA SER A 39 3.75 5.35 -48.53
C SER A 39 3.68 6.53 -49.54
N GLU A 40 4.89 6.95 -49.95
CA GLU A 40 5.33 7.68 -51.17
C GLU A 40 5.11 9.22 -51.32
N THR A 41 6.20 9.89 -51.73
CA THR A 41 6.38 11.34 -52.06
C THR A 41 6.26 11.56 -53.59
N PRO A 42 6.42 12.76 -54.21
CA PRO A 42 6.80 14.09 -53.69
C PRO A 42 6.07 15.33 -54.29
N ASN A 43 6.27 16.50 -53.64
CA ASN A 43 6.58 17.84 -54.21
C ASN A 43 5.85 19.08 -53.64
N SER A 44 6.69 20.00 -53.15
CA SER A 44 6.68 21.47 -53.35
C SER A 44 5.93 22.44 -52.41
N ILE A 45 6.72 23.45 -51.99
CA ILE A 45 6.45 24.88 -51.74
C ILE A 45 5.92 25.33 -50.35
N LEU A 46 6.90 25.77 -49.54
CA LEU A 46 6.99 27.03 -48.80
C LEU A 46 5.86 27.45 -47.84
N GLY A 47 6.12 27.27 -46.54
CA GLY A 47 5.49 28.05 -45.47
C GLY A 47 6.38 28.04 -44.22
N LYS A 48 7.01 29.19 -43.89
CA LYS A 48 7.81 29.35 -42.67
C LYS A 48 6.91 29.18 -41.44
N ARG A 49 6.93 28.00 -40.81
CA ARG A 49 6.25 27.74 -39.54
C ARG A 49 7.17 28.15 -38.39
N LYS A 50 6.77 29.21 -37.67
CA LYS A 50 7.33 29.63 -36.38
C LYS A 50 7.44 28.40 -35.48
N GLU A 51 8.65 28.10 -35.02
CA GLU A 51 8.88 26.99 -34.10
C GLU A 51 8.02 27.20 -32.84
N ARG A 52 7.19 26.20 -32.55
CA ARG A 52 6.43 26.12 -31.31
C ARG A 52 7.44 25.65 -30.25
N PRO A 53 7.62 26.37 -29.12
CA PRO A 53 8.50 25.90 -28.07
C PRO A 53 8.05 24.49 -27.68
N THR A 54 9.00 23.55 -27.70
CA THR A 54 8.79 22.22 -27.11
C THR A 54 8.28 22.43 -25.69
N PRO A 55 7.18 21.77 -25.26
CA PRO A 55 6.85 21.74 -23.84
C PRO A 55 8.07 21.13 -23.16
N GLU A 56 8.73 21.93 -22.33
CA GLU A 56 9.77 21.48 -21.42
C GLU A 56 9.25 20.22 -20.73
N SER A 57 10.07 19.18 -20.70
CA SER A 57 9.77 17.96 -19.97
C SER A 57 9.53 18.35 -18.52
N ASP A 58 8.27 18.39 -18.10
CA ASP A 58 7.91 18.34 -16.69
C ASP A 58 8.60 17.09 -16.12
N ASP A 59 9.71 17.28 -15.42
CA ASP A 59 10.34 16.26 -14.60
C ASP A 59 9.27 15.79 -13.61
N ALA A 60 8.57 14.72 -13.98
CA ALA A 60 7.48 14.18 -13.21
C ALA A 60 8.06 13.76 -11.86
N LYS A 61 7.78 14.57 -10.82
CA LYS A 61 8.19 14.25 -9.46
C LYS A 61 7.76 12.81 -9.17
N PRO A 62 8.68 11.95 -8.72
CA PRO A 62 8.38 10.54 -8.51
C PRO A 62 7.22 10.43 -7.52
N ASN A 63 6.21 9.63 -7.86
CA ASN A 63 5.09 9.37 -6.97
C ASN A 63 5.62 8.56 -5.76
N PRO A 64 5.52 9.09 -4.52
CA PRO A 64 6.09 8.44 -3.34
C PRO A 64 5.42 7.10 -3.00
N LEU A 65 4.28 6.78 -3.62
CA LEU A 65 3.54 5.53 -3.40
C LEU A 65 3.92 4.42 -4.40
N ILE A 66 4.78 4.71 -5.37
CA ILE A 66 5.23 3.74 -6.37
C ILE A 66 6.65 3.31 -6.01
N PRO A 67 6.95 2.00 -5.98
CA PRO A 67 8.31 1.55 -5.81
C PRO A 67 9.24 2.17 -6.86
N THR A 68 10.44 2.54 -6.42
CA THR A 68 11.44 3.18 -7.29
C THR A 68 12.14 2.20 -8.23
N ASN A 69 12.01 0.89 -7.97
CA ASN A 69 12.43 -0.22 -8.83
C ASN A 69 11.65 -1.48 -8.43
N ASP A 70 11.88 -2.60 -9.14
CA ASP A 70 11.26 -3.91 -8.85
C ASP A 70 12.14 -4.83 -7.98
N ASP A 71 13.20 -4.30 -7.34
CA ASP A 71 14.09 -5.10 -6.50
C ASP A 71 13.48 -5.34 -5.11
N SER A 72 13.02 -6.57 -4.88
CA SER A 72 12.48 -7.04 -3.59
C SER A 72 13.56 -7.62 -2.67
N SER A 73 14.84 -7.32 -2.90
CA SER A 73 15.92 -7.67 -1.99
C SER A 73 15.82 -6.91 -0.66
N LEU A 74 16.40 -7.49 0.39
CA LEU A 74 16.47 -6.86 1.69
C LEU A 74 17.47 -5.71 1.68
N THR A 75 17.03 -4.55 2.15
CA THR A 75 17.88 -3.37 2.35
C THR A 75 18.31 -3.24 3.81
N ASP A 76 19.21 -2.30 4.07
CA ASP A 76 19.66 -1.88 5.39
C ASP A 76 18.60 -1.10 6.19
N VAL A 77 17.60 -0.55 5.49
CA VAL A 77 16.42 0.12 6.05
C VAL A 77 15.16 -0.65 5.69
N LEU A 78 14.27 -0.88 6.64
CA LEU A 78 12.92 -1.40 6.39
C LEU A 78 11.90 -0.49 7.04
N ALA A 79 10.76 -0.27 6.37
CA ALA A 79 9.59 0.31 7.01
C ALA A 79 8.60 -0.79 7.39
N MET A 80 7.93 -0.64 8.54
CA MET A 80 7.00 -1.61 9.08
C MET A 80 5.74 -0.93 9.59
N ASP A 81 4.62 -1.60 9.40
CA ASP A 81 3.31 -1.20 9.92
C ASP A 81 2.50 -2.45 10.28
N CYS A 82 1.81 -2.40 11.42
CA CYS A 82 0.94 -3.48 11.89
C CYS A 82 -0.51 -3.02 11.99
N GLU A 83 -1.41 -3.91 11.62
CA GLU A 83 -2.83 -3.75 11.90
C GLU A 83 -3.24 -4.64 13.06
N MET A 84 -4.00 -4.08 14.00
CA MET A 84 -4.37 -4.76 15.24
C MET A 84 -5.86 -5.02 15.34
N VAL A 85 -6.18 -6.15 15.99
CA VAL A 85 -7.53 -6.54 16.38
C VAL A 85 -7.70 -6.49 17.90
N GLY A 86 -8.93 -6.32 18.37
CA GLY A 86 -9.31 -6.36 19.78
C GLY A 86 -9.45 -7.79 20.30
N VAL A 87 -8.77 -8.08 21.41
CA VAL A 87 -8.82 -9.35 22.14
C VAL A 87 -9.22 -9.13 23.61
N GLY A 88 -9.43 -10.21 24.37
CA GLY A 88 -9.92 -10.15 25.74
C GLY A 88 -11.36 -9.63 25.79
N GLN A 89 -11.56 -8.46 26.40
CA GLN A 89 -12.85 -7.75 26.39
C GLN A 89 -12.92 -6.67 25.28
N GLY A 90 -11.94 -6.65 24.36
CA GLY A 90 -11.82 -5.65 23.29
C GLY A 90 -10.87 -4.49 23.64
N ASN A 91 -10.45 -4.42 24.90
CA ASN A 91 -9.55 -3.39 25.43
C ASN A 91 -8.06 -3.67 25.20
N LYS A 92 -7.69 -4.88 24.77
CA LYS A 92 -6.32 -5.24 24.42
C LYS A 92 -6.19 -5.35 22.91
N SER A 93 -5.09 -4.84 22.36
CA SER A 93 -4.75 -4.95 20.94
C SER A 93 -3.82 -6.14 20.73
N ALA A 94 -4.10 -6.97 19.72
CA ALA A 94 -3.22 -8.04 19.28
C ALA A 94 -2.96 -7.92 17.77
N LEU A 95 -1.80 -8.40 17.31
CA LEU A 95 -1.40 -8.36 15.91
C LEU A 95 -2.37 -9.15 15.01
N GLY A 96 -2.89 -8.50 13.97
CA GLY A 96 -3.76 -9.12 12.97
C GLY A 96 -3.19 -9.10 11.55
N ARG A 97 -2.30 -8.15 11.22
CA ARG A 97 -1.51 -8.12 9.98
C ARG A 97 -0.20 -7.38 10.22
N VAL A 98 0.86 -7.76 9.53
CA VAL A 98 2.12 -7.01 9.50
C VAL A 98 2.56 -6.85 8.05
N SER A 99 3.02 -5.65 7.69
CA SER A 99 3.63 -5.34 6.40
C SER A 99 5.04 -4.78 6.61
N LEU A 100 5.99 -5.23 5.80
CA LEU A 100 7.34 -4.69 5.71
C LEU A 100 7.66 -4.34 4.26
N VAL A 101 8.24 -3.16 4.05
CA VAL A 101 8.74 -2.70 2.75
C VAL A 101 10.22 -2.32 2.86
N ASN A 102 10.95 -2.48 1.76
CA ASN A 102 12.35 -2.05 1.67
C ASN A 102 12.47 -0.56 1.30
N LYS A 103 13.70 -0.05 1.24
CA LYS A 103 13.95 1.39 0.99
C LYS A 103 13.42 1.89 -0.35
N TRP A 104 13.19 0.98 -1.31
CA TRP A 104 12.66 1.33 -2.63
C TRP A 104 11.14 1.31 -2.67
N GLY A 105 10.47 0.85 -1.61
CA GLY A 105 9.01 0.73 -1.53
C GLY A 105 8.48 -0.66 -1.87
N ASN A 106 9.34 -1.64 -2.15
CA ASN A 106 8.92 -3.00 -2.48
C ASN A 106 8.52 -3.78 -1.23
N VAL A 107 7.41 -4.52 -1.32
CA VAL A 107 6.91 -5.38 -0.24
C VAL A 107 7.84 -6.57 -0.05
N ILE A 108 8.39 -6.68 1.15
CA ILE A 108 9.27 -7.78 1.57
C ILE A 108 8.49 -8.86 2.30
N TYR A 109 7.49 -8.46 3.08
CA TYR A 109 6.69 -9.37 3.88
C TYR A 109 5.33 -8.73 4.17
N ASP A 110 4.24 -9.39 3.81
CA ASP A 110 2.89 -8.94 4.10
C ASP A 110 2.02 -10.15 4.43
N GLU A 111 1.61 -10.26 5.69
CA GLU A 111 0.92 -11.45 6.17
C GLU A 111 -0.17 -11.11 7.18
N PHE A 112 -1.33 -11.74 7.01
CA PHE A 112 -2.33 -11.82 8.08
C PHE A 112 -1.86 -12.80 9.15
N VAL A 113 -2.08 -12.42 10.41
CA VAL A 113 -1.58 -13.14 11.58
C VAL A 113 -2.75 -13.60 12.43
N ARG A 114 -2.74 -14.88 12.83
CA ARG A 114 -3.71 -15.41 13.79
C ARG A 114 -3.28 -14.99 15.20
N PRO A 115 -4.05 -14.15 15.90
CA PRO A 115 -3.70 -13.76 17.27
C PRO A 115 -3.74 -14.96 18.21
N ILE A 116 -2.92 -14.91 19.28
CA ILE A 116 -2.88 -15.96 20.31
C ILE A 116 -4.20 -15.99 21.09
N GLU A 117 -4.72 -14.82 21.44
CA GLU A 117 -5.99 -14.66 22.14
C GLU A 117 -7.17 -14.61 21.17
N ARG A 118 -8.36 -15.00 21.64
CA ARG A 118 -9.59 -14.93 20.85
C ARG A 118 -9.90 -13.49 20.47
N VAL A 119 -10.09 -13.25 19.17
CA VAL A 119 -10.57 -11.97 18.64
C VAL A 119 -12.02 -11.77 19.03
N VAL A 120 -12.31 -10.62 19.62
CA VAL A 120 -13.67 -10.18 19.99
C VAL A 120 -14.11 -8.96 19.20
N ASP A 121 -13.16 -8.17 18.67
CA ASP A 121 -13.42 -7.04 17.80
C ASP A 121 -12.35 -6.97 16.70
N PHE A 122 -12.75 -6.92 15.43
CA PHE A 122 -11.82 -6.83 14.31
C PHE A 122 -11.36 -5.41 14.02
N ARG A 123 -12.11 -4.41 14.50
CA ARG A 123 -11.85 -2.99 14.21
C ARG A 123 -11.75 -2.68 12.72
N THR A 124 -12.53 -3.40 11.90
CA THR A 124 -12.42 -3.45 10.43
C THR A 124 -12.42 -2.08 9.75
N GLN A 125 -13.09 -1.08 10.34
CA GLN A 125 -13.12 0.29 9.80
C GLN A 125 -11.74 0.97 9.82
N ILE A 126 -10.89 0.57 10.77
CA ILE A 126 -9.54 1.09 10.94
C ILE A 126 -8.54 0.07 10.39
N SER A 127 -8.63 -1.19 10.82
CA SER A 127 -7.63 -2.23 10.50
C SER A 127 -7.76 -2.82 9.11
N GLY A 128 -8.93 -2.69 8.48
CA GLY A 128 -9.28 -3.40 7.25
C GLY A 128 -9.43 -4.93 7.39
N ILE A 129 -9.10 -5.52 8.54
CA ILE A 129 -9.11 -6.97 8.77
C ILE A 129 -10.54 -7.47 8.91
N ARG A 130 -10.86 -8.55 8.19
CA ARG A 130 -12.15 -9.24 8.26
C ARG A 130 -11.97 -10.64 8.86
N PRO A 131 -13.03 -11.23 9.44
CA PRO A 131 -12.97 -12.61 9.94
C PRO A 131 -12.47 -13.65 8.93
N ARG A 132 -12.74 -13.43 7.64
CA ARG A 132 -12.29 -14.32 6.56
C ARG A 132 -10.78 -14.29 6.34
N ASP A 133 -10.12 -13.17 6.62
CA ASP A 133 -8.69 -12.98 6.38
C ASP A 133 -7.90 -13.81 7.40
N LEU A 134 -8.41 -13.93 8.63
CA LEU A 134 -7.79 -14.73 9.70
C LEU A 134 -8.01 -16.24 9.58
N LYS A 135 -8.89 -16.71 8.67
CA LYS A 135 -9.12 -18.15 8.48
C LYS A 135 -7.87 -18.87 7.99
N LYS A 136 -7.11 -18.24 7.09
CA LYS A 136 -5.86 -18.78 6.51
C LYS A 136 -4.61 -18.04 6.99
N ALA A 137 -4.74 -17.18 8.01
CA ALA A 137 -3.62 -16.45 8.57
C ALA A 137 -2.53 -17.36 9.14
N LYS A 138 -1.30 -16.86 9.11
CA LYS A 138 -0.13 -17.55 9.66
C LYS A 138 -0.17 -17.54 11.19
N ASP A 139 0.49 -18.52 11.79
CA ASP A 139 0.66 -18.57 13.23
C ASP A 139 1.50 -17.40 13.73
N PHE A 140 1.09 -16.81 14.86
CA PHE A 140 1.78 -15.66 15.45
C PHE A 140 3.27 -15.91 15.67
N ARG A 141 3.67 -17.08 16.20
CA ARG A 141 5.08 -17.35 16.52
C ARG A 141 5.94 -17.45 15.27
N ALA A 142 5.38 -18.02 14.19
CA ALA A 142 6.06 -18.11 12.91
C ALA A 142 6.29 -16.71 12.30
N VAL A 143 5.27 -15.85 12.36
CA VAL A 143 5.36 -14.46 11.89
C VAL A 143 6.33 -13.67 12.75
N GLN A 144 6.22 -13.74 14.07
CA GLN A 144 7.10 -13.06 15.01
C GLN A 144 8.57 -13.41 14.75
N LYS A 145 8.89 -14.70 14.65
CA LYS A 145 10.25 -15.15 14.34
C LYS A 145 10.74 -14.60 13.01
N LYS A 146 9.90 -14.66 11.97
CA LYS A 146 10.26 -14.17 10.64
C LYS A 146 10.50 -12.66 10.64
N VAL A 147 9.63 -11.88 11.26
CA VAL A 147 9.80 -10.42 11.39
C VAL A 147 11.07 -10.09 12.17
N ALA A 148 11.33 -10.77 13.29
CA ALA A 148 12.54 -10.58 14.08
C ALA A 148 13.82 -10.84 13.26
N GLU A 149 13.83 -11.89 12.43
CA GLU A 149 14.94 -12.17 11.51
C GLU A 149 15.11 -11.09 10.44
N LEU A 150 14.00 -10.60 9.86
CA LEU A 150 14.02 -9.58 8.82
C LEU A 150 14.57 -8.25 9.34
N ILE A 151 14.10 -7.78 10.50
CA ILE A 151 14.48 -6.46 11.04
C ILE A 151 15.84 -6.46 11.76
N LYS A 152 16.42 -7.64 12.06
CA LYS A 152 17.68 -7.74 12.80
C LYS A 152 18.81 -7.01 12.09
N GLY A 153 19.46 -6.08 12.82
CA GLY A 153 20.62 -5.32 12.32
C GLY A 153 20.28 -4.26 11.27
N ARG A 154 19.00 -3.86 11.16
CA ARG A 154 18.51 -2.86 10.20
C ARG A 154 17.90 -1.65 10.89
N ILE A 155 17.86 -0.53 10.17
CA ILE A 155 17.07 0.63 10.59
C ILE A 155 15.60 0.31 10.34
N LEU A 156 14.77 0.52 11.37
CA LEU A 156 13.34 0.31 11.31
C LEU A 156 12.61 1.66 11.32
N VAL A 157 11.79 1.88 10.30
CA VAL A 157 11.01 3.10 10.09
C VAL A 157 9.52 2.80 10.25
N GLY A 158 8.74 3.72 10.82
CA GLY A 158 7.30 3.57 10.95
C GLY A 158 6.65 4.72 11.70
N HIS A 159 5.40 4.54 12.12
CA HIS A 159 4.64 5.55 12.87
C HIS A 159 4.15 4.97 14.19
N ALA A 160 4.58 5.54 15.32
CA ALA A 160 4.27 5.04 16.66
C ALA A 160 4.70 3.57 16.86
N LEU A 161 5.91 3.23 16.40
CA LEU A 161 6.49 1.88 16.33
C LEU A 161 6.47 1.10 17.64
N HIS A 162 6.38 1.80 18.78
CA HIS A 162 6.18 1.17 20.07
C HIS A 162 4.95 0.25 20.09
N ASN A 163 3.86 0.66 19.43
CA ASN A 163 2.61 -0.11 19.37
C ASN A 163 2.80 -1.39 18.55
N ASP A 164 3.44 -1.30 17.39
CA ASP A 164 3.72 -2.42 16.50
C ASP A 164 4.65 -3.45 17.16
N LEU A 165 5.77 -2.99 17.72
CA LEU A 165 6.73 -3.83 18.41
C LEU A 165 6.10 -4.51 19.63
N LYS A 166 5.24 -3.80 20.37
CA LYS A 166 4.46 -4.37 21.47
C LYS A 166 3.49 -5.45 20.98
N ALA A 167 2.79 -5.23 19.87
CA ALA A 167 1.88 -6.22 19.28
C ALA A 167 2.62 -7.47 18.79
N LEU A 168 3.85 -7.30 18.29
CA LEU A 168 4.76 -8.39 17.90
C LEU A 168 5.49 -9.05 19.08
N LEU A 169 5.40 -8.48 20.30
CA LEU A 169 6.20 -8.88 21.46
C LEU A 169 7.71 -8.87 21.15
N LEU A 170 8.16 -7.86 20.43
CA LEU A 170 9.56 -7.64 20.04
C LEU A 170 10.09 -6.33 20.61
N THR A 171 11.41 -6.21 20.61
CA THR A 171 12.12 -4.95 20.86
C THR A 171 13.10 -4.69 19.72
N HIS A 172 13.45 -3.42 19.52
CA HIS A 172 14.44 -3.01 18.54
C HIS A 172 15.39 -1.97 19.15
N PRO A 173 16.69 -1.92 18.79
CA PRO A 173 17.61 -0.93 19.33
C PRO A 173 17.13 0.49 19.05
N LYS A 174 17.07 1.35 20.09
CA LYS A 174 16.59 2.74 19.98
C LYS A 174 17.34 3.55 18.92
N LYS A 175 18.65 3.34 18.79
CA LYS A 175 19.50 4.02 17.80
C LYS A 175 19.12 3.70 16.35
N ASP A 176 18.46 2.57 16.13
CA ASP A 176 18.06 2.05 14.82
C ASP A 176 16.54 2.24 14.57
N LEU A 177 15.82 2.91 15.47
CA LEU A 177 14.42 3.30 15.26
C LEU A 177 14.32 4.69 14.63
N ARG A 178 13.43 4.84 13.65
CA ARG A 178 13.05 6.11 13.04
C ARG A 178 11.53 6.22 13.08
N ASP A 179 11.02 6.73 14.19
CA ASP A 179 9.59 6.90 14.41
C ASP A 179 9.12 8.26 13.89
N THR A 180 8.23 8.23 12.90
CA THR A 180 7.69 9.45 12.29
C THR A 180 6.78 10.24 13.24
N SER A 181 6.21 9.60 14.27
CA SER A 181 5.40 10.29 15.30
C SER A 181 6.26 11.14 16.26
N GLU A 182 7.55 10.85 16.35
CA GLU A 182 8.50 11.59 17.20
C GLU A 182 9.32 12.62 16.41
N TYR A 183 9.21 12.61 15.07
CA TYR A 183 10.03 13.45 14.20
C TYR A 183 9.52 14.90 14.19
N GLN A 184 10.28 15.78 14.85
CA GLN A 184 9.92 17.18 15.08
C GLN A 184 9.45 17.96 13.84
N PRO A 185 10.07 17.83 12.65
CA PRO A 185 9.57 18.50 11.46
C PRO A 185 8.15 18.11 11.07
N PHE A 186 7.70 16.87 11.30
CA PHE A 186 6.33 16.44 11.00
C PHE A 186 5.31 16.92 12.04
N LEU A 187 5.75 17.14 13.29
CA LEU A 187 4.89 17.67 14.36
C LEU A 187 4.55 19.16 14.15
N LYS A 188 5.47 19.95 13.60
CA LYS A 188 5.26 21.41 13.36
C LYS A 188 4.15 21.71 12.35
N TYR A 189 3.85 20.79 11.43
CA TYR A 189 2.77 20.97 10.45
C TYR A 189 1.38 20.62 11.00
N GLN A 190 1.30 19.90 12.12
CA GLN A 190 0.02 19.52 12.75
C GLN A 190 -0.58 20.66 13.58
N SER A 191 0.25 21.58 14.11
CA SER A 191 -0.17 22.76 14.87
C SER A 191 -0.56 23.97 14.00
N LEU A 192 -0.56 23.84 12.67
CA LEU A 192 -0.87 24.92 11.72
C LEU A 192 -2.16 24.67 10.91
N LEU A 193 -2.92 23.63 11.23
CA LEU A 193 -4.26 23.44 10.70
C LEU A 193 -5.28 23.97 11.72
N PRO A 194 -6.18 24.90 11.33
CA PRO A 194 -7.17 25.51 12.22
C PRO A 194 -8.24 24.52 12.70
#